data_AF-A0A212LQ53-F1
#
_entry.id   AF-A0A212LQ53-F1
#
_cell.length_a   1.000
_cell.length_b   1.000
_cell.length_c   1.000
_cell.angle_alpha   90.00
_cell.angle_beta   90.00
_cell.angle_gamma   90.00
#
_symmetry.space_group_name_H-M   'P 1'
#
loop_
_entity.id
_entity.type
_entity.pdbx_description
1 polymer ?
#
loop_
_entity_poly.entity_id
_entity_poly.type
_entity_poly.pdbx_seq_one_letter_code
_entity_poly.pdbx_strand_id
1 'polypeptide(L)'
;MQSDRRIVTTGACIIVLALGAGCARERPAEPAQNPPAVEHATTQVKAVKEPKCSLAWKAHGHTTQSEAKTFANACLTAEDGAVDVRMTPGQVRSKLATLLPPDHALPAMVPADIDTFCPGYAAASPAGRAHFWQELMTAMVSPESGYKTKTSYWEKGQDQYSLGLLQLSYNDKYSYRDASIPGCEFTTEAQVTDPDVNLQCAVKIMTKVVKKANVIGGDQSRLTRGGANYWSTLRMTSDARPPIIAATRSIPVCQQN
;
A
#
# COMPACT_ATOMS: atom_id res chain seq x y z
N MET A 1 -1.47 47.68 11.47
CA MET A 1 -0.97 48.03 10.13
C MET A 1 -2.03 47.66 9.11
N GLN A 2 -2.48 48.68 8.37
CA GLN A 2 -3.23 48.72 7.09
C GLN A 2 -4.44 47.78 6.89
N SER A 3 -5.68 48.26 6.87
CA SER A 3 -6.35 49.25 5.97
C SER A 3 -6.99 48.59 4.75
N ASP A 4 -8.31 48.68 4.65
CA ASP A 4 -9.12 48.72 3.42
C ASP A 4 -10.57 49.04 3.86
N ARG A 5 -11.40 49.88 3.22
CA ARG A 5 -11.38 50.61 1.95
C ARG A 5 -12.36 51.78 2.01
N ARG A 6 -12.14 52.75 1.13
CA ARG A 6 -12.90 54.01 0.95
C ARG A 6 -14.23 53.82 0.20
N ILE A 7 -15.02 54.88 0.31
CA ILE A 7 -16.41 55.16 -0.08
C ILE A 7 -16.52 55.73 -1.53
N VAL A 8 -17.76 55.81 -2.03
CA VAL A 8 -18.42 56.82 -2.91
C VAL A 8 -18.23 56.74 -4.45
N THR A 9 -19.14 57.07 -5.40
CA THR A 9 -20.55 57.59 -5.50
C THR A 9 -21.11 57.45 -6.95
N THR A 10 -22.45 57.46 -7.09
CA THR A 10 -23.39 57.97 -8.17
C THR A 10 -22.96 58.21 -9.63
N GLY A 11 -23.80 57.79 -10.61
CA GLY A 11 -24.73 58.66 -11.40
C GLY A 11 -24.35 58.60 -12.90
N ALA A 12 -25.16 58.69 -13.95
CA ALA A 12 -26.46 59.31 -14.22
C ALA A 12 -27.11 58.73 -15.50
N CYS A 13 -28.36 59.14 -15.75
CA CYS A 13 -29.27 58.75 -16.84
C CYS A 13 -29.16 59.72 -18.04
N ILE A 14 -29.28 59.24 -19.28
CA ILE A 14 -29.54 60.07 -20.49
C ILE A 14 -30.62 59.41 -21.36
N ILE A 15 -31.58 60.24 -21.77
CA ILE A 15 -32.76 59.97 -22.60
C ILE A 15 -32.47 60.42 -24.05
N VAL A 16 -33.14 59.83 -25.06
CA VAL A 16 -33.88 60.49 -26.19
C VAL A 16 -33.85 59.69 -27.52
N LEU A 17 -35.05 59.20 -27.89
CA LEU A 17 -35.75 59.12 -29.19
C LEU A 17 -35.00 59.03 -30.55
N ALA A 18 -35.46 58.11 -31.41
CA ALA A 18 -35.78 58.38 -32.83
C ALA A 18 -36.66 57.28 -33.47
N LEU A 19 -37.68 57.72 -34.24
CA LEU A 19 -38.56 56.93 -35.11
C LEU A 19 -37.88 56.61 -36.46
N GLY A 20 -38.36 55.58 -37.16
CA GLY A 20 -38.18 55.49 -38.62
C GLY A 20 -38.30 54.07 -39.18
N ALA A 21 -39.45 53.75 -39.78
CA ALA A 21 -39.70 52.52 -40.51
C ALA A 21 -38.92 52.48 -41.85
N GLY A 22 -38.33 51.32 -42.16
CA GLY A 22 -37.76 51.01 -43.47
C GLY A 22 -37.87 49.51 -43.74
N CYS A 23 -38.74 49.13 -44.68
CA CYS A 23 -38.86 47.75 -45.15
C CYS A 23 -37.64 47.37 -45.99
N ALA A 24 -36.81 46.45 -45.50
CA ALA A 24 -35.83 45.73 -46.30
C ALA A 24 -36.32 44.30 -46.53
N ARG A 25 -36.41 43.88 -47.80
CA ARG A 25 -36.66 42.49 -48.19
C ARG A 25 -35.45 41.64 -47.83
N GLU A 26 -35.63 40.68 -46.93
CA GLU A 26 -34.65 39.64 -46.64
C GLU A 26 -34.50 38.70 -47.84
N ARG A 27 -33.25 38.38 -48.21
CA ARG A 27 -32.94 37.28 -49.12
C ARG A 27 -32.99 35.97 -48.31
N PRO A 28 -33.41 34.83 -48.90
CA PRO A 28 -33.38 33.57 -48.17
C PRO A 28 -31.94 33.22 -47.78
N ALA A 29 -31.74 32.86 -46.52
CA ALA A 29 -30.48 32.35 -46.02
C ALA A 29 -30.11 31.02 -46.72
N GLU A 30 -28.86 30.92 -47.16
CA GLU A 30 -28.25 29.68 -47.64
C GLU A 30 -28.20 28.65 -46.48
N PRO A 31 -28.49 27.36 -46.72
CA PRO A 31 -28.47 26.37 -45.65
C PRO A 31 -27.06 26.23 -45.09
N ALA A 32 -26.93 26.47 -43.79
CA ALA A 32 -25.67 26.33 -43.07
C ALA A 32 -25.11 24.90 -43.26
N GLN A 33 -23.88 24.81 -43.74
CA GLN A 33 -23.15 23.55 -43.80
C GLN A 33 -22.97 22.99 -42.39
N ASN A 34 -23.31 21.72 -42.20
CA ASN A 34 -23.14 21.02 -40.93
C ASN A 34 -21.67 21.11 -40.49
N PRO A 35 -21.38 21.47 -39.23
CA PRO A 35 -20.01 21.42 -38.73
C PRO A 35 -19.50 19.97 -38.78
N PRO A 36 -18.19 19.76 -39.03
CA PRO A 36 -17.63 18.42 -39.05
C PRO A 36 -17.84 17.75 -37.70
N ALA A 37 -18.16 16.45 -37.74
CA ALA A 37 -18.33 15.64 -36.55
C ALA A 37 -17.13 15.82 -35.62
N VAL A 38 -17.39 16.21 -34.37
CA VAL A 38 -16.37 16.26 -33.33
C VAL A 38 -15.96 14.81 -33.09
N GLU A 39 -14.80 14.43 -33.64
CA GLU A 39 -14.16 13.17 -33.35
C GLU A 39 -13.83 13.19 -31.85
N HIS A 40 -14.58 12.41 -31.07
CA HIS A 40 -14.27 12.18 -29.67
C HIS A 40 -12.93 11.47 -29.62
N ALA A 41 -11.85 12.23 -29.48
CA ALA A 41 -10.55 11.71 -29.12
C ALA A 41 -10.70 11.00 -27.77
N THR A 42 -10.88 9.68 -27.81
CA THR A 42 -10.78 8.81 -26.65
C THR A 42 -9.40 9.04 -26.07
N THR A 43 -9.35 9.86 -25.03
CA THR A 43 -8.16 10.00 -24.21
C THR A 43 -7.89 8.60 -23.68
N GLN A 44 -6.77 7.99 -24.09
CA GLN A 44 -6.35 6.73 -23.50
C GLN A 44 -6.01 7.00 -22.04
N VAL A 45 -7.01 6.86 -21.17
CA VAL A 45 -6.81 6.77 -19.74
C VAL A 45 -5.86 5.60 -19.56
N LYS A 46 -4.64 5.86 -19.07
CA LYS A 46 -3.73 4.78 -18.66
C LYS A 46 -4.54 3.86 -17.76
N ALA A 47 -4.82 2.64 -18.23
CA ALA A 47 -5.63 1.70 -17.49
C ALA A 47 -5.03 1.56 -16.09
N VAL A 48 -5.79 1.94 -15.07
CA VAL A 48 -5.48 1.56 -13.71
C VAL A 48 -5.45 0.05 -13.74
N LYS A 49 -4.27 -0.55 -13.55
CA LYS A 49 -4.14 -1.99 -13.60
C LYS A 49 -4.83 -2.56 -12.36
N GLU A 50 -6.09 -2.95 -12.49
CA GLU A 50 -6.95 -3.50 -11.43
C GLU A 50 -6.39 -4.80 -10.81
N PRO A 51 -6.88 -5.25 -9.63
CA PRO A 51 -6.51 -6.54 -9.06
C PRO A 51 -7.15 -7.69 -9.85
N LYS A 52 -6.58 -7.96 -11.05
CA LYS A 52 -7.09 -8.88 -12.07
C LYS A 52 -7.47 -10.26 -11.52
N CYS A 53 -6.61 -10.87 -10.71
CA CYS A 53 -6.84 -12.19 -10.13
C CYS A 53 -7.91 -12.17 -9.04
N SER A 54 -7.91 -11.16 -8.17
CA SER A 54 -9.00 -11.01 -7.19
C SER A 54 -10.35 -10.80 -7.89
N LEU A 55 -10.41 -9.94 -8.91
CA LEU A 55 -11.65 -9.70 -9.67
C LEU A 55 -12.11 -10.95 -10.43
N ALA A 56 -11.19 -11.67 -11.07
CA ALA A 56 -11.51 -12.89 -11.79
C ALA A 56 -11.98 -14.00 -10.84
N TRP A 57 -11.40 -14.12 -9.64
CA TRP A 57 -11.84 -15.08 -8.63
C TRP A 57 -13.23 -14.76 -8.08
N LYS A 58 -13.56 -13.47 -7.91
CA LYS A 58 -14.93 -13.04 -7.55
C LYS A 58 -15.94 -13.46 -8.60
N ALA A 59 -15.63 -13.22 -9.87
CA ALA A 59 -16.48 -13.62 -10.98
C ALA A 59 -16.64 -15.14 -11.08
N HIS A 60 -15.63 -15.91 -10.62
CA HIS A 60 -15.66 -17.37 -10.56
C HIS A 60 -16.60 -17.93 -9.47
N GLY A 61 -16.98 -17.13 -8.46
CA GLY A 61 -18.06 -17.49 -7.53
C GLY A 61 -17.66 -18.14 -6.20
N HIS A 62 -16.40 -17.95 -5.75
CA HIS A 62 -15.88 -18.29 -4.41
C HIS A 62 -16.29 -19.67 -3.85
N THR A 63 -15.40 -20.66 -3.96
CA THR A 63 -15.67 -22.02 -3.46
C THR A 63 -14.86 -22.34 -2.20
N THR A 64 -13.62 -22.82 -2.35
CA THR A 64 -12.75 -23.30 -1.28
C THR A 64 -11.40 -22.62 -1.32
N GLN A 65 -10.68 -22.61 -0.20
CA GLN A 65 -9.32 -22.05 -0.15
C GLN A 65 -8.35 -22.81 -1.06
N SER A 66 -8.55 -24.13 -1.23
CA SER A 66 -7.71 -24.93 -2.13
C SER A 66 -7.92 -24.50 -3.59
N GLU A 67 -9.18 -24.29 -3.98
CA GLU A 67 -9.49 -23.85 -5.34
C GLU A 67 -9.02 -22.42 -5.60
N ALA A 68 -9.17 -21.52 -4.63
CA ALA A 68 -8.65 -20.15 -4.73
C ALA A 68 -7.14 -20.13 -4.96
N LYS A 69 -6.38 -20.98 -4.25
CA LYS A 69 -4.93 -21.13 -4.46
C LYS A 69 -4.60 -21.62 -5.87
N THR A 70 -5.30 -22.65 -6.34
CA THR A 70 -5.13 -23.17 -7.71
C THR A 70 -5.44 -22.08 -8.75
N PHE A 71 -6.53 -21.34 -8.55
CA PHE A 71 -6.93 -20.25 -9.42
C PHE A 71 -5.89 -19.14 -9.48
N ALA A 72 -5.42 -18.66 -8.32
CA ALA A 72 -4.38 -17.64 -8.25
C ALA A 72 -3.07 -18.09 -8.92
N ASN A 73 -2.68 -19.36 -8.76
CA ASN A 73 -1.49 -19.90 -9.43
C ASN A 73 -1.58 -19.84 -10.96
N ALA A 74 -2.76 -20.10 -11.51
CA ALA A 74 -3.02 -20.00 -12.95
C ALA A 74 -3.15 -18.54 -13.43
N CYS A 75 -3.70 -17.66 -12.59
CA CYS A 75 -3.89 -16.26 -12.94
C CYS A 75 -2.61 -15.41 -12.88
N LEU A 76 -1.73 -15.67 -11.90
CA LEU A 76 -0.48 -14.95 -11.70
C LEU A 76 0.60 -15.53 -12.61
N THR A 77 0.71 -15.04 -13.84
CA THR A 77 1.65 -15.60 -14.83
C THR A 77 2.97 -14.83 -14.88
N ALA A 78 4.02 -15.48 -15.41
CA ALA A 78 5.31 -14.84 -15.61
C ALA A 78 5.23 -13.69 -16.63
N GLU A 79 4.36 -13.80 -17.63
CA GLU A 79 4.10 -12.74 -18.62
C GLU A 79 3.51 -11.48 -17.98
N ASP A 80 2.70 -11.64 -16.93
CA ASP A 80 2.17 -10.53 -16.12
C ASP A 80 3.19 -10.01 -15.08
N GLY A 81 4.39 -10.60 -15.03
CA GLY A 81 5.48 -10.23 -14.12
C GLY A 81 5.44 -10.92 -12.76
N ALA A 82 4.74 -12.05 -12.63
CA ALA A 82 4.74 -12.81 -11.39
C ALA A 82 6.08 -13.56 -11.21
N VAL A 83 6.58 -13.57 -9.97
CA VAL A 83 7.83 -14.24 -9.59
C VAL A 83 7.50 -15.47 -8.76
N ASP A 84 7.94 -16.65 -9.22
CA ASP A 84 7.75 -17.93 -8.53
C ASP A 84 9.09 -18.54 -8.11
N VAL A 85 9.59 -18.11 -6.97
CA VAL A 85 10.82 -18.62 -6.37
C VAL A 85 10.60 -18.96 -4.90
N ARG A 86 11.37 -19.93 -4.41
CA ARG A 86 11.51 -20.18 -2.98
C ARG A 86 12.82 -19.56 -2.51
N MET A 87 12.72 -18.56 -1.64
CA MET A 87 13.88 -17.91 -1.05
C MET A 87 14.40 -18.67 0.17
N THR A 88 15.67 -18.46 0.50
CA THR A 88 16.22 -18.84 1.80
C THR A 88 16.05 -17.70 2.81
N PRO A 89 16.04 -17.99 4.12
CA PRO A 89 16.05 -16.95 5.15
C PRO A 89 17.21 -15.96 4.99
N GLY A 90 18.40 -16.44 4.55
CA GLY A 90 19.56 -15.59 4.31
C GLY A 90 19.37 -14.61 3.15
N GLN A 91 18.71 -15.02 2.07
CA GLN A 91 18.38 -14.12 0.95
C GLN A 91 17.37 -13.05 1.37
N VAL A 92 16.36 -13.42 2.17
CA VAL A 92 15.39 -12.45 2.72
C VAL A 92 16.09 -11.45 3.64
N ARG A 93 16.93 -11.92 4.56
CA ARG A 93 17.76 -11.03 5.42
C ARG A 93 18.61 -10.08 4.61
N SER A 94 19.27 -10.56 3.57
CA SER A 94 20.13 -9.72 2.72
C SER A 94 19.34 -8.60 2.04
N LYS A 95 18.13 -8.88 1.52
CA LYS A 95 17.25 -7.84 0.95
C LYS A 95 16.79 -6.85 2.01
N LEU A 96 16.34 -7.35 3.17
CA LEU A 96 15.92 -6.51 4.29
C LEU A 96 17.04 -5.63 4.83
N ALA A 97 18.30 -6.07 4.79
CA ALA A 97 19.45 -5.26 5.19
C ALA A 97 19.61 -4.00 4.34
N THR A 98 19.28 -4.08 3.04
CA THR A 98 19.25 -2.91 2.14
C THR A 98 18.05 -1.99 2.42
N LEU A 99 16.90 -2.57 2.79
CA LEU A 99 15.65 -1.83 3.02
C LEU A 99 15.55 -1.22 4.43
N LEU A 100 16.28 -1.77 5.39
CA LEU A 100 16.30 -1.38 6.80
C LEU A 100 17.74 -1.09 7.26
N PRO A 101 18.40 -0.07 6.68
CA PRO A 101 19.70 0.36 7.17
C PRO A 101 19.62 0.98 8.58
N PRO A 102 20.77 1.17 9.28
CA PRO A 102 20.81 1.72 10.63
C PRO A 102 20.12 3.08 10.82
N ASP A 103 20.07 3.90 9.77
CA ASP A 103 19.46 5.24 9.73
C ASP A 103 17.97 5.23 9.32
N HIS A 104 17.39 4.06 9.07
CA HIS A 104 15.96 3.93 8.81
C HIS A 104 15.12 4.32 10.05
N ALA A 105 13.85 4.68 9.83
CA ALA A 105 12.96 5.15 10.89
C ALA A 105 12.68 4.10 11.99
N LEU A 106 12.54 2.82 11.61
CA LEU A 106 12.24 1.73 12.54
C LEU A 106 13.33 1.54 13.64
N PRO A 107 14.64 1.44 13.31
CA PRO A 107 15.72 1.40 14.30
C PRO A 107 15.74 2.57 15.30
N ALA A 108 15.25 3.74 14.90
CA ALA A 108 15.19 4.92 15.77
C ALA A 108 14.06 4.85 16.81
N MET A 109 13.06 3.98 16.61
CA MET A 109 11.95 3.81 17.55
C MET A 109 12.32 2.80 18.65
N VAL A 110 11.76 2.99 19.85
CA VAL A 110 11.81 2.03 20.97
C VAL A 110 10.36 1.68 21.34
N PRO A 111 9.78 0.64 20.71
CA PRO A 111 8.40 0.22 20.98
C PRO A 111 8.21 -0.18 22.45
N ALA A 112 7.03 0.07 23.03
CA ALA A 112 6.77 -0.20 24.44
C ALA A 112 6.80 -1.70 24.81
N ASP A 113 6.63 -2.59 23.82
CA ASP A 113 6.69 -4.04 23.97
C ASP A 113 8.04 -4.63 23.53
N ILE A 114 9.06 -3.80 23.31
CA ILE A 114 10.34 -4.24 22.73
C ILE A 114 11.00 -5.32 23.57
N ASP A 115 10.93 -5.28 24.90
CA ASP A 115 11.55 -6.27 25.78
C ASP A 115 10.98 -7.68 25.59
N THR A 116 9.75 -7.78 25.06
CA THR A 116 9.17 -9.08 24.66
C THR A 116 9.97 -9.68 23.50
N PHE A 117 10.29 -8.86 22.49
CA PHE A 117 10.93 -9.30 21.25
C PHE A 117 12.47 -9.26 21.33
N CYS A 118 13.05 -8.33 22.08
CA CYS A 118 14.48 -8.06 22.16
C CYS A 118 14.86 -7.23 23.42
N PRO A 119 15.17 -7.88 24.56
CA PRO A 119 15.55 -7.19 25.81
C PRO A 119 16.74 -6.23 25.67
N GLY A 120 17.76 -6.61 24.90
CA GLY A 120 18.94 -5.77 24.67
C GLY A 120 18.74 -4.58 23.70
N TYR A 121 17.55 -4.40 23.12
CA TYR A 121 17.33 -3.43 22.04
C TYR A 121 17.60 -1.97 22.46
N ALA A 122 17.21 -1.59 23.68
CA ALA A 122 17.36 -0.22 24.14
C ALA A 122 18.85 0.19 24.26
N ALA A 123 19.72 -0.74 24.67
CA ALA A 123 21.17 -0.52 24.76
C ALA A 123 21.91 -0.68 23.42
N ALA A 124 21.25 -1.27 22.42
CA ALA A 124 21.85 -1.57 21.13
C ALA A 124 22.23 -0.32 20.32
N SER A 125 23.30 -0.46 19.54
CA SER A 125 23.66 0.51 18.50
C SER A 125 22.57 0.57 17.40
N PRO A 126 22.53 1.65 16.59
CA PRO A 126 21.60 1.73 15.45
C PRO A 126 21.69 0.52 14.51
N ALA A 127 22.89 -0.01 14.29
CA ALA A 127 23.09 -1.21 13.47
C ALA A 127 22.50 -2.47 14.13
N GLY A 128 22.64 -2.62 15.45
CA GLY A 128 22.01 -3.71 16.19
C GLY A 128 20.48 -3.63 16.13
N ARG A 129 19.91 -2.43 16.29
CA ARG A 129 18.47 -2.20 16.17
C ARG A 129 17.95 -2.48 14.77
N ALA A 130 18.69 -2.13 13.73
CA ALA A 130 18.38 -2.51 12.35
C ALA A 130 18.39 -4.02 12.16
N HIS A 131 19.40 -4.72 12.68
CA HIS A 131 19.47 -6.18 12.60
C HIS A 131 18.26 -6.85 13.27
N PHE A 132 17.77 -6.30 14.39
CA PHE A 132 16.52 -6.76 15.00
C PHE A 132 15.32 -6.71 14.04
N TRP A 133 15.08 -5.57 13.38
CA TRP A 133 13.95 -5.42 12.46
C TRP A 133 14.07 -6.32 11.22
N GLN A 134 15.30 -6.51 10.72
CA GLN A 134 15.60 -7.42 9.62
C GLN A 134 15.30 -8.88 10.01
N GLU A 135 15.70 -9.30 11.21
CA GLU A 135 15.39 -10.65 11.71
C GLU A 135 13.90 -10.83 11.99
N LEU A 136 13.25 -9.85 12.62
CA LEU A 136 11.81 -9.89 12.89
C LEU A 136 11.02 -10.15 11.60
N MET A 137 11.26 -9.33 10.57
CA MET A 137 10.57 -9.47 9.30
C MET A 137 10.97 -10.75 8.56
N THR A 138 12.21 -11.22 8.69
CA THR A 138 12.63 -12.52 8.13
C THR A 138 11.89 -13.68 8.79
N ALA A 139 11.75 -13.66 10.11
CA ALA A 139 11.06 -14.69 10.88
C ALA A 139 9.56 -14.74 10.57
N MET A 140 8.95 -13.59 10.24
CA MET A 140 7.56 -13.51 9.79
C MET A 140 7.33 -14.20 8.43
N VAL A 141 8.30 -14.19 7.50
CA VAL A 141 8.10 -14.79 6.16
C VAL A 141 7.77 -16.29 6.21
N SER A 142 8.31 -17.04 7.18
CA SER A 142 8.05 -18.48 7.28
C SER A 142 6.57 -18.81 7.54
N PRO A 143 5.92 -18.30 8.60
CA PRO A 143 4.50 -18.56 8.80
C PRO A 143 3.58 -17.87 7.77
N GLU A 144 4.01 -16.78 7.13
CA GLU A 144 3.20 -16.08 6.12
C GLU A 144 3.20 -16.81 4.76
N SER A 145 4.35 -17.29 4.29
CA SER A 145 4.48 -17.85 2.93
C SER A 145 5.38 -19.07 2.81
N GLY A 146 6.03 -19.47 3.90
CA GLY A 146 7.10 -20.47 3.87
C GLY A 146 8.20 -20.10 2.89
N TYR A 147 8.50 -18.80 2.73
CA TYR A 147 9.48 -18.25 1.79
C TYR A 147 9.17 -18.47 0.30
N LYS A 148 7.92 -18.73 -0.08
CA LYS A 148 7.50 -18.86 -1.49
C LYS A 148 6.89 -17.56 -1.97
N THR A 149 7.49 -16.94 -2.99
CA THR A 149 7.10 -15.62 -3.48
C THR A 149 5.75 -15.59 -4.20
N LYS A 150 5.26 -16.74 -4.68
CA LYS A 150 3.94 -16.85 -5.33
C LYS A 150 2.84 -17.39 -4.39
N THR A 151 3.09 -17.43 -3.08
CA THR A 151 2.05 -17.85 -2.13
C THR A 151 0.85 -16.93 -2.22
N SER A 152 -0.33 -17.52 -2.34
CA SER A 152 -1.60 -16.82 -2.37
C SER A 152 -2.55 -17.33 -1.29
N TYR A 153 -3.35 -16.42 -0.76
CA TYR A 153 -4.43 -16.72 0.16
C TYR A 153 -5.62 -15.81 -0.15
N TRP A 154 -6.78 -16.39 -0.38
CA TRP A 154 -8.03 -15.64 -0.52
C TRP A 154 -8.55 -15.17 0.84
N GLU A 155 -8.58 -13.86 1.05
CA GLU A 155 -9.12 -13.23 2.25
C GLU A 155 -10.62 -12.98 2.07
N LYS A 156 -11.46 -13.97 2.38
CA LYS A 156 -12.93 -13.85 2.22
C LYS A 156 -13.50 -12.59 2.88
N GLY A 157 -12.96 -12.18 4.03
CA GLY A 157 -13.41 -10.98 4.75
C GLY A 157 -12.97 -9.65 4.14
N GLN A 158 -11.96 -9.66 3.26
CA GLN A 158 -11.45 -8.47 2.57
C GLN A 158 -11.74 -8.49 1.07
N ASP A 159 -12.29 -9.60 0.57
CA ASP A 159 -12.67 -9.79 -0.82
C ASP A 159 -11.48 -9.52 -1.78
N GLN A 160 -10.31 -10.07 -1.43
CA GLN A 160 -9.07 -9.94 -2.22
C GLN A 160 -8.08 -11.07 -1.89
N TYR A 161 -7.07 -11.25 -2.74
CA TYR A 161 -5.91 -12.10 -2.44
C TYR A 161 -4.87 -11.36 -1.58
N SER A 162 -4.33 -12.09 -0.60
CA SER A 162 -3.03 -11.87 0.02
C SER A 162 -1.96 -12.63 -0.75
N LEU A 163 -0.82 -12.01 -1.02
CA LEU A 163 0.18 -12.45 -1.99
C LEU A 163 1.62 -12.25 -1.48
N GLY A 164 2.48 -13.18 -1.87
CA GLY A 164 3.93 -13.04 -1.68
C GLY A 164 4.43 -13.29 -0.28
N LEU A 165 5.68 -12.87 -0.05
CA LEU A 165 6.48 -13.29 1.11
C LEU A 165 5.84 -12.95 2.46
N LEU A 166 5.26 -11.74 2.55
CA LEU A 166 4.59 -11.22 3.74
C LEU A 166 3.10 -11.01 3.52
N GLN A 167 2.51 -11.79 2.59
CA GLN A 167 1.06 -11.89 2.35
C GLN A 167 0.39 -10.52 2.24
N LEU A 168 0.86 -9.71 1.29
CA LEU A 168 0.34 -8.38 1.01
C LEU A 168 -0.80 -8.41 0.01
N SER A 169 -1.70 -7.43 0.05
CA SER A 169 -2.78 -7.29 -0.90
C SER A 169 -2.56 -6.13 -1.86
N TYR A 170 -3.15 -6.23 -3.05
CA TYR A 170 -3.09 -5.17 -4.06
C TYR A 170 -3.53 -3.80 -3.54
N ASN A 171 -4.51 -3.74 -2.63
CA ASN A 171 -5.01 -2.48 -2.10
C ASN A 171 -3.99 -1.74 -1.21
N ASP A 172 -2.95 -2.43 -0.72
CA ASP A 172 -1.95 -1.82 0.18
C ASP A 172 -1.08 -0.76 -0.50
N LYS A 173 -1.07 -0.73 -1.84
CA LYS A 173 -0.44 0.36 -2.61
C LYS A 173 -0.87 1.75 -2.13
N TYR A 174 -2.07 1.86 -1.56
CA TYR A 174 -2.64 3.11 -1.07
C TYR A 174 -2.91 3.14 0.43
N SER A 175 -3.19 2.01 1.08
CA SER A 175 -3.71 1.95 2.46
C SER A 175 -2.76 2.50 3.53
N TYR A 176 -1.44 2.43 3.32
CA TYR A 176 -0.45 2.74 4.35
C TYR A 176 0.40 4.00 4.07
N ARG A 177 0.11 4.72 2.98
CA ARG A 177 0.82 5.96 2.65
C ARG A 177 0.44 7.10 3.58
N ASP A 178 1.38 8.00 3.85
CA ASP A 178 1.14 9.31 4.48
C ASP A 178 2.17 10.34 3.98
N ALA A 179 2.19 11.53 4.58
CA ALA A 179 3.12 12.60 4.19
C ALA A 179 4.61 12.20 4.29
N SER A 180 4.95 11.19 5.10
CA SER A 180 6.31 10.69 5.31
C SER A 180 6.57 9.29 4.74
N ILE A 181 5.52 8.56 4.36
CA ILE A 181 5.61 7.18 3.86
C ILE A 181 4.93 7.13 2.48
N PRO A 182 5.66 6.94 1.37
CA PRO A 182 5.04 6.83 0.05
C PRO A 182 4.24 5.53 -0.10
N GLY A 183 3.41 5.47 -1.15
CA GLY A 183 2.70 4.24 -1.52
C GLY A 183 3.64 3.09 -1.89
N CYS A 184 3.07 1.88 -2.00
CA CYS A 184 3.82 0.73 -2.51
C CYS A 184 3.93 0.78 -4.04
N GLU A 185 5.00 0.21 -4.58
CA GLU A 185 5.40 0.41 -5.98
C GLU A 185 4.68 -0.52 -6.96
N PHE A 186 3.98 -1.53 -6.46
CA PHE A 186 3.19 -2.40 -7.32
C PHE A 186 1.92 -1.71 -7.82
N THR A 187 1.63 -2.02 -9.08
CA THR A 187 0.43 -1.62 -9.81
C THR A 187 -0.38 -2.83 -10.26
N THR A 188 0.09 -4.06 -10.04
CA THR A 188 -0.63 -5.32 -10.33
C THR A 188 -0.48 -6.30 -9.19
N GLU A 189 -1.36 -7.30 -9.11
CA GLU A 189 -1.21 -8.43 -8.18
C GLU A 189 0.03 -9.28 -8.48
N ALA A 190 0.37 -9.47 -9.76
CA ALA A 190 1.59 -10.17 -10.16
C ALA A 190 2.85 -9.50 -9.59
N GLN A 191 2.92 -8.17 -9.61
CA GLN A 191 4.05 -7.43 -9.02
C GLN A 191 4.15 -7.58 -7.49
N VAL A 192 3.07 -7.94 -6.78
CA VAL A 192 3.13 -8.20 -5.34
C VAL A 192 3.94 -9.47 -5.03
N THR A 193 4.07 -10.38 -6.00
CA THR A 193 4.89 -11.59 -5.87
C THR A 193 6.39 -11.33 -6.07
N ASP A 194 6.79 -10.18 -6.59
CA ASP A 194 8.21 -9.82 -6.64
C ASP A 194 8.75 -9.62 -5.21
N PRO A 195 9.82 -10.33 -4.80
CA PRO A 195 10.30 -10.29 -3.43
C PRO A 195 10.83 -8.91 -3.01
N ASP A 196 11.44 -8.12 -3.91
CA ASP A 196 11.93 -6.78 -3.59
C ASP A 196 10.76 -5.83 -3.36
N VAL A 197 9.76 -5.88 -4.26
CA VAL A 197 8.55 -5.06 -4.18
C VAL A 197 7.72 -5.42 -2.93
N ASN A 198 7.58 -6.72 -2.63
CA ASN A 198 6.86 -7.22 -1.47
C ASN A 198 7.52 -6.75 -0.16
N LEU A 199 8.82 -7.00 0.00
CA LEU A 199 9.54 -6.65 1.22
C LEU A 199 9.63 -5.13 1.41
N GLN A 200 9.84 -4.36 0.33
CA GLN A 200 9.87 -2.89 0.41
C GLN A 200 8.52 -2.33 0.88
N CYS A 201 7.40 -2.86 0.37
CA CYS A 201 6.07 -2.47 0.85
C CYS A 201 5.84 -2.88 2.30
N ALA A 202 6.23 -4.10 2.68
CA ALA A 202 6.09 -4.57 4.06
C ALA A 202 6.87 -3.69 5.05
N VAL A 203 8.06 -3.20 4.69
CA VAL A 203 8.83 -2.25 5.52
C VAL A 203 8.05 -0.94 5.71
N LYS A 204 7.43 -0.41 4.65
CA LYS A 204 6.57 0.80 4.72
C LYS A 204 5.38 0.59 5.65
N ILE A 205 4.68 -0.54 5.52
CA ILE A 205 3.53 -0.91 6.36
C ILE A 205 3.97 -1.03 7.83
N MET A 206 5.02 -1.81 8.10
CA MET A 206 5.56 -2.02 9.45
C MET A 206 5.92 -0.68 10.11
N THR A 207 6.63 0.18 9.37
CA THR A 207 6.99 1.53 9.82
C THR A 207 5.76 2.34 10.20
N LYS A 208 4.73 2.36 9.35
CA LYS A 208 3.48 3.09 9.59
C LYS A 208 2.78 2.62 10.85
N VAL A 209 2.58 1.31 10.98
CA VAL A 209 1.76 0.74 12.06
C VAL A 209 2.47 0.78 13.41
N VAL A 210 3.78 0.54 13.44
CA VAL A 210 4.60 0.68 14.67
C VAL A 210 4.68 2.14 15.10
N LYS A 211 4.98 3.07 14.18
CA LYS A 211 5.01 4.52 14.49
C LYS A 211 3.69 5.01 15.08
N LYS A 212 2.56 4.51 14.57
CA LYS A 212 1.22 4.89 15.07
C LYS A 212 0.90 4.29 16.43
N ALA A 213 1.32 3.06 16.70
CA ALA A 213 0.89 2.31 17.87
C ALA A 213 1.89 2.30 19.03
N ASN A 214 3.16 2.63 18.77
CA ASN A 214 4.29 2.48 19.68
C ASN A 214 4.43 1.05 20.26
N VAL A 215 4.07 0.04 19.47
CA VAL A 215 4.25 -1.38 19.80
C VAL A 215 4.53 -2.17 18.50
N ILE A 216 5.22 -3.30 18.61
CA ILE A 216 5.45 -4.26 17.52
C ILE A 216 4.22 -5.15 17.32
N GLY A 217 3.70 -5.74 18.40
CA GLY A 217 2.54 -6.62 18.38
C GLY A 217 1.47 -6.19 19.37
N GLY A 218 0.24 -6.63 19.16
CA GLY A 218 -0.85 -6.40 20.10
C GLY A 218 -0.61 -7.09 21.45
N ASP A 219 -1.32 -6.61 22.47
CA ASP A 219 -1.39 -7.23 23.80
C ASP A 219 -2.77 -7.88 24.02
N GLN A 220 -3.02 -8.51 25.18
CA GLN A 220 -4.30 -9.18 25.48
C GLN A 220 -5.50 -8.23 25.44
N SER A 221 -5.29 -6.96 25.79
CA SER A 221 -6.33 -5.93 25.78
C SER A 221 -6.56 -5.32 24.40
N ARG A 222 -5.53 -5.33 23.53
CA ARG A 222 -5.54 -4.68 22.21
C ARG A 222 -4.80 -5.54 21.19
N LEU A 223 -5.47 -6.61 20.76
CA LEU A 223 -4.92 -7.68 19.93
C LEU A 223 -4.35 -7.23 18.57
N THR A 224 -4.84 -6.12 18.01
CA THR A 224 -4.52 -5.67 16.64
C THR A 224 -3.74 -4.35 16.59
N ARG A 225 -2.81 -4.12 17.54
CA ARG A 225 -1.93 -2.94 17.54
C ARG A 225 -0.57 -3.23 16.91
N GLY A 226 0.10 -2.18 16.44
CA GLY A 226 1.40 -2.30 15.79
C GLY A 226 1.30 -3.15 14.52
N GLY A 227 2.32 -3.96 14.27
CA GLY A 227 2.34 -4.96 13.20
C GLY A 227 1.16 -5.93 13.24
N ALA A 228 0.61 -6.24 14.43
CA ALA A 228 -0.55 -7.11 14.57
C ALA A 228 -1.87 -6.54 14.00
N ASN A 229 -1.88 -5.24 13.68
CA ASN A 229 -2.95 -4.61 12.92
C ASN A 229 -3.05 -5.17 11.50
N TYR A 230 -1.90 -5.52 10.91
CA TYR A 230 -1.79 -6.08 9.58
C TYR A 230 -1.59 -7.60 9.65
N TRP A 231 -0.46 -8.03 10.22
CA TRP A 231 -0.03 -9.42 10.24
C TRP A 231 -0.61 -10.16 11.41
N SER A 232 -1.44 -11.16 11.13
CA SER A 232 -2.02 -12.03 12.16
C SER A 232 -0.95 -12.78 12.96
N THR A 233 0.21 -13.04 12.35
CA THR A 233 1.39 -13.68 12.96
C THR A 233 1.97 -12.92 14.15
N LEU A 234 1.67 -11.62 14.29
CA LEU A 234 2.10 -10.79 15.42
C LEU A 234 1.03 -10.62 16.52
N ARG A 235 -0.16 -11.20 16.35
CA ARG A 235 -1.21 -11.20 17.38
C ARG A 235 -0.86 -12.17 18.50
N MET A 236 -1.22 -11.84 19.75
CA MET A 236 -0.94 -12.71 20.90
C MET A 236 -1.52 -14.12 20.79
N THR A 237 -2.63 -14.26 20.07
CA THR A 237 -3.33 -15.53 19.86
C THR A 237 -2.74 -16.39 18.75
N SER A 238 -1.68 -15.92 18.07
CA SER A 238 -1.09 -16.63 16.95
C SER A 238 0.00 -17.60 17.41
N ASP A 239 -0.11 -18.85 16.98
CA ASP A 239 0.92 -19.88 17.20
C ASP A 239 2.25 -19.54 16.49
N ALA A 240 2.22 -18.63 15.52
CA ALA A 240 3.41 -18.15 14.83
C ALA A 240 4.23 -17.15 15.67
N ARG A 241 3.60 -16.48 16.65
CA ARG A 241 4.24 -15.40 17.41
C ARG A 241 5.39 -15.89 18.30
N PRO A 242 5.28 -16.99 19.07
CA PRO A 242 6.39 -17.45 19.90
C PRO A 242 7.66 -17.82 19.09
N PRO A 243 7.59 -18.54 17.97
CA PRO A 243 8.77 -18.76 17.11
C PRO A 243 9.39 -17.47 16.56
N ILE A 244 8.57 -16.47 16.18
CA ILE A 244 9.07 -15.16 15.71
C ILE A 244 9.84 -14.45 16.84
N ILE A 245 9.28 -14.43 18.06
CA ILE A 245 9.95 -13.87 19.23
C ILE A 245 11.23 -14.63 19.54
N ALA A 246 11.23 -15.96 19.47
CA ALA A 246 12.41 -16.76 19.72
C ALA A 246 13.53 -16.46 18.73
N ALA A 247 13.20 -16.29 17.44
CA ALA A 247 14.15 -15.91 16.40
C ALA A 247 14.80 -14.55 16.72
N THR A 248 14.01 -13.52 17.03
CA THR A 248 14.57 -12.20 17.37
C THR A 248 15.35 -12.22 18.67
N ARG A 249 14.93 -12.96 19.70
CA ARG A 249 15.68 -13.06 20.97
C ARG A 249 17.01 -13.80 20.84
N SER A 250 17.19 -14.59 19.78
CA SER A 250 18.40 -15.37 19.54
C SER A 250 19.56 -14.58 18.94
N ILE A 251 19.30 -13.39 18.39
CA ILE A 251 20.37 -12.59 17.77
C ILE A 251 21.23 -11.92 18.85
N PRO A 252 22.53 -11.70 18.60
CA PRO A 252 23.47 -11.21 19.63
C PRO A 252 23.04 -9.91 20.30
N VAL A 253 22.43 -8.98 19.55
CA VAL A 253 21.98 -7.69 20.09
C VAL A 253 20.87 -7.83 21.14
N CYS A 254 20.07 -8.90 21.09
CA CYS A 254 18.95 -9.11 22.01
C CYS A 254 19.33 -9.92 23.26
N GLN A 255 20.53 -10.49 23.30
CA GLN A 255 21.04 -11.31 24.40
C GLN A 255 21.88 -10.51 25.39
N GLN A 256 22.20 -9.25 25.10
CA GLN A 256 23.00 -8.40 25.97
C GLN A 256 22.15 -7.89 27.13
N ASN A 257 22.59 -8.19 28.36
CA ASN A 257 22.11 -7.62 29.62
C ASN A 257 23.09 -6.56 30.10
#